data_AF-A0A3D3W5H2-F1
#
_entry.id   AF-A0A3D3W5H2-F1
#
_cell.length_a   1.000
_cell.length_b   1.000
_cell.length_c   1.000
_cell.angle_alpha   90.00
_cell.angle_beta   90.00
_cell.angle_gamma   90.00
#
_symmetry.space_group_name_H-M   'P 1'
#
loop_
_entity.id
_entity.type
_entity.pdbx_description
1 polymer ?
#
loop_
_entity_poly.entity_id
_entity_poly.type
_entity_poly.pdbx_seq_one_letter_code
_entity_poly.pdbx_strand_id
1 'polypeptide(L)'
;MLHRRRFLALGIATPFGSLAAFGSESAVLGDQTSSGGLETLMSQRGGWDLAVYRRILGAANEPKEGDAIVGVAAADEAERQMARQTLLATRLETIDLHPPFSDALLTMINSAVDPSKQRELSAWTFAQLKAALLSLPEPDLHQLRRGLTSDVIAVVVRLMTNEELIQLGSRLFNPLPGSKIGSRGYMGARIQPNSPTDHPDDIRWQVFDAFAYGVGDILVGTNPVSSEPASVLAVQNCLRDVLQTFELTDVLPHCVLSHIDVQSTVEQQAPGSTALWFQSIAGNDSANQTFDISVEKMRQHAAGRTGRFGLYFETGQGADFTNGHGHGVDMVIFESRKYGFARAL
;
A
#
# COMPACT_ATOMS: atom_id res chain seq x y z
N MET A 1 3.37 9.36 -35.39
CA MET A 1 4.25 8.25 -34.95
C MET A 1 5.69 8.64 -35.22
N LEU A 2 6.45 8.98 -34.17
CA LEU A 2 7.91 9.11 -34.14
C LEU A 2 8.33 8.85 -32.68
N HIS A 3 9.22 7.89 -32.49
CA HIS A 3 9.56 7.24 -31.22
C HIS A 3 10.29 8.17 -30.22
N ARG A 4 9.77 8.26 -28.98
CA ARG A 4 10.47 8.76 -27.78
C ARG A 4 11.47 7.72 -27.24
N ARG A 5 12.58 7.50 -27.95
CA ARG A 5 13.78 6.82 -27.43
C ARG A 5 15.02 7.61 -27.83
N ARG A 6 15.27 8.78 -27.22
CA ARG A 6 16.57 9.51 -27.31
C ARG A 6 16.67 10.81 -26.48
N PHE A 7 16.13 10.84 -25.26
CA PHE A 7 16.27 12.02 -24.38
C PHE A 7 16.77 11.72 -22.96
N LEU A 8 17.66 10.73 -22.82
CA LEU A 8 18.31 10.39 -21.55
C LEU A 8 19.82 10.16 -21.69
N ALA A 9 20.44 10.81 -22.68
CA ALA A 9 21.88 10.80 -22.86
C ALA A 9 22.35 12.23 -23.14
N LEU A 10 22.45 13.06 -22.10
CA LEU A 10 23.39 14.20 -22.00
C LEU A 10 23.18 14.95 -20.68
N GLY A 11 24.18 14.88 -19.80
CA GLY A 11 24.48 15.90 -18.79
C GLY A 11 23.91 15.67 -17.39
N ILE A 12 24.72 15.08 -16.49
CA ILE A 12 25.51 15.80 -15.47
C ILE A 12 26.45 14.75 -14.86
N ALA A 13 27.75 14.94 -15.09
CA ALA A 13 28.80 14.14 -14.48
C ALA A 13 29.21 14.77 -13.14
N THR A 14 28.98 14.06 -12.05
CA THR A 14 29.65 14.24 -10.75
C THR A 14 30.08 12.86 -10.25
N PRO A 15 31.24 12.73 -9.60
CA PRO A 15 31.94 11.45 -9.49
C PRO A 15 31.27 10.58 -8.44
N PHE A 16 30.65 9.48 -8.89
CA PHE A 16 30.31 8.37 -8.01
C PHE A 16 31.61 7.72 -7.55
N GLY A 17 31.87 7.78 -6.25
CA GLY A 17 32.89 6.97 -5.61
C GLY A 17 32.59 5.50 -5.87
N SER A 18 33.58 4.81 -6.44
CA SER A 18 33.84 3.36 -6.32
C SER A 18 32.74 2.57 -5.61
N LEU A 19 31.73 2.12 -6.35
CA LEU A 19 30.93 0.96 -5.96
C LEU A 19 31.88 -0.25 -6.01
N ALA A 20 32.40 -0.63 -4.85
CA ALA A 20 33.04 -1.92 -4.68
C ALA A 20 32.05 -2.98 -5.14
N ALA A 21 32.45 -3.76 -6.13
CA ALA A 21 31.74 -4.96 -6.54
C ALA A 21 31.64 -5.86 -5.31
N PHE A 22 30.44 -5.91 -4.70
CA PHE A 22 30.13 -6.98 -3.77
C PHE A 22 30.18 -8.27 -4.55
N GLY A 23 31.14 -9.11 -4.17
CA GLY A 23 31.37 -10.41 -4.76
C GLY A 23 30.08 -11.24 -4.71
N SER A 24 30.00 -12.17 -5.65
CA SER A 24 29.03 -13.26 -5.65
C SER A 24 29.19 -14.08 -4.36
N GLU A 25 28.53 -13.67 -3.29
CA GLU A 25 28.38 -14.49 -2.11
C GLU A 25 27.35 -15.59 -2.43
N SER A 26 27.77 -16.81 -2.12
CA SER A 26 27.03 -18.06 -2.14
C SER A 26 25.53 -17.92 -1.86
N ALA A 27 24.70 -18.72 -2.56
CA ALA A 27 23.27 -18.86 -2.34
C ALA A 27 22.90 -18.67 -0.86
N VAL A 28 22.06 -17.68 -0.57
CA VAL A 28 21.76 -17.22 0.80
C VAL A 28 21.18 -18.35 1.65
N LEU A 29 20.58 -19.35 1.03
CA LEU A 29 20.01 -20.52 1.70
C LEU A 29 20.98 -21.72 1.79
N GLY A 30 22.11 -21.70 1.07
CA GLY A 30 23.05 -22.83 1.00
C GLY A 30 22.41 -24.11 0.45
N ASP A 31 23.19 -25.18 0.29
CA ASP A 31 22.70 -26.52 -0.09
C ASP A 31 21.96 -27.22 1.08
N GLN A 32 21.54 -26.44 2.09
CA GLN A 32 20.90 -26.95 3.28
C GLN A 32 19.41 -27.14 3.02
N THR A 33 19.07 -28.40 2.79
CA THR A 33 17.72 -28.95 2.90
C THR A 33 17.23 -28.91 4.35
N SER A 34 17.14 -27.73 4.97
CA SER A 34 16.61 -27.60 6.33
C SER A 34 15.10 -27.81 6.28
N SER A 35 14.61 -28.91 6.85
CA SER A 35 13.19 -29.26 6.97
C SER A 35 12.41 -28.41 7.98
N GLY A 36 12.73 -27.11 8.12
CA GLY A 36 12.16 -26.22 9.13
C GLY A 36 11.97 -24.78 8.65
N GLY A 37 11.22 -24.00 9.44
CA GLY A 37 10.96 -22.58 9.18
C GLY A 37 12.15 -21.67 9.50
N LEU A 38 11.92 -20.36 9.41
CA LEU A 38 12.91 -19.32 9.70
C LEU A 38 13.54 -19.45 11.09
N GLU A 39 12.75 -19.80 12.12
CA GLU A 39 13.26 -20.02 13.48
C GLU A 39 14.38 -21.09 13.53
N THR A 40 14.22 -22.18 12.80
CA THR A 40 15.21 -23.26 12.70
C THR A 40 16.43 -22.79 11.92
N LEU A 41 16.21 -22.15 10.77
CA LEU A 41 17.27 -21.67 9.90
C LEU A 41 18.16 -20.62 10.60
N MET A 42 17.56 -19.66 11.29
CA MET A 42 18.30 -18.62 12.02
C MET A 42 19.04 -19.21 13.22
N SER A 43 18.45 -20.17 13.93
CA SER A 43 19.14 -20.88 15.00
C SER A 43 20.36 -21.66 14.50
N GLN A 44 20.26 -22.33 13.34
CA GLN A 44 21.38 -23.06 12.73
C GLN A 44 22.51 -22.14 12.26
N ARG A 45 22.18 -20.89 11.93
CA ARG A 45 23.13 -19.83 11.57
C ARG A 45 23.77 -19.13 12.77
N GLY A 46 23.42 -19.55 14.00
CA GLY A 46 23.99 -18.99 15.22
C GLY A 46 23.38 -17.65 15.65
N GLY A 47 22.23 -17.24 15.08
CA GLY A 47 21.53 -16.03 15.48
C GLY A 47 20.66 -15.40 14.40
N TRP A 48 19.95 -14.34 14.77
CA TRP A 48 19.06 -13.59 13.88
C TRP A 48 19.83 -12.53 13.09
N ASP A 49 20.39 -12.92 11.95
CA ASP A 49 20.98 -11.97 11.00
C ASP A 49 19.88 -11.27 10.20
N LEU A 50 19.75 -9.96 10.41
CA LEU A 50 18.71 -9.15 9.80
C LEU A 50 18.85 -9.03 8.27
N ALA A 51 20.07 -9.00 7.73
CA ALA A 51 20.30 -8.91 6.30
C ALA A 51 19.90 -10.23 5.61
N VAL A 52 20.30 -11.36 6.18
CA VAL A 52 19.90 -12.69 5.70
C VAL A 52 18.39 -12.87 5.78
N TYR A 53 17.77 -12.48 6.89
CA TYR A 53 16.32 -12.56 7.07
C TYR A 53 15.56 -11.75 6.01
N ARG A 54 15.91 -10.46 5.85
CA ARG A 54 15.33 -9.59 4.82
C ARG A 54 15.50 -10.15 3.41
N ARG A 55 16.67 -10.74 3.14
CA ARG A 55 16.98 -11.38 1.87
C ARG A 55 16.11 -12.59 1.60
N ILE A 56 15.84 -13.43 2.59
CA ILE A 56 14.90 -14.57 2.47
C ILE A 56 13.48 -14.09 2.23
N LEU A 57 13.03 -13.06 2.96
CA LEU A 57 11.73 -12.44 2.75
C LEU A 57 11.56 -11.96 1.30
N GLY A 58 12.51 -11.17 0.79
CA GLY A 58 12.46 -10.67 -0.59
C GLY A 58 12.67 -11.76 -1.64
N ALA A 59 13.50 -12.77 -1.36
CA ALA A 59 13.75 -13.88 -2.28
C ALA A 59 12.47 -14.68 -2.56
N ALA A 60 11.50 -14.70 -1.65
CA ALA A 60 10.25 -15.41 -1.84
C ALA A 60 9.24 -14.70 -2.76
N ASN A 61 9.45 -13.42 -3.09
CA ASN A 61 8.60 -12.67 -4.02
C ASN A 61 8.75 -13.18 -5.45
N GLU A 62 7.76 -12.96 -6.30
CA GLU A 62 7.93 -12.98 -7.76
C GLU A 62 8.94 -11.92 -8.23
N PRO A 63 9.60 -12.08 -9.40
CA PRO A 63 10.60 -11.12 -9.87
C PRO A 63 10.06 -9.69 -9.99
N LYS A 64 10.75 -8.74 -9.35
CA LYS A 64 10.45 -7.30 -9.43
C LYS A 64 11.74 -6.51 -9.51
N GLU A 65 11.79 -5.53 -10.42
CA GLU A 65 12.98 -4.68 -10.59
C GLU A 65 13.33 -3.91 -9.31
N GLY A 66 12.33 -3.39 -8.59
CA GLY A 66 12.56 -2.69 -7.31
C GLY A 66 13.21 -3.57 -6.25
N ASP A 67 12.78 -4.83 -6.11
CA ASP A 67 13.38 -5.77 -5.15
C ASP A 67 14.82 -6.15 -5.56
N ALA A 68 15.11 -6.18 -6.86
CA ALA A 68 16.47 -6.41 -7.38
C ALA A 68 17.39 -5.22 -7.09
N ILE A 69 16.90 -3.98 -7.28
CA ILE A 69 17.64 -2.75 -6.94
C ILE A 69 17.91 -2.66 -5.44
N VAL A 70 16.95 -3.06 -4.60
CA VAL A 70 17.11 -3.14 -3.14
C VAL A 70 18.08 -4.26 -2.73
N GLY A 71 18.36 -5.23 -3.62
CA GLY A 71 19.28 -6.33 -3.37
C GLY A 71 18.65 -7.53 -2.66
N VAL A 72 17.32 -7.65 -2.69
CA VAL A 72 16.57 -8.70 -1.98
C VAL A 72 15.86 -9.70 -2.89
N ALA A 73 15.89 -9.52 -4.22
CA ALA A 73 15.28 -10.44 -5.18
C ALA A 73 16.09 -11.74 -5.38
N ALA A 74 15.44 -12.90 -5.42
CA ALA A 74 16.11 -14.19 -5.67
C ALA A 74 16.98 -14.17 -6.94
N ALA A 75 18.14 -14.81 -6.88
CA ALA A 75 19.08 -14.93 -7.99
C ALA A 75 18.51 -15.84 -9.09
N ASP A 76 17.75 -16.87 -8.70
CA ASP A 76 17.08 -17.80 -9.60
C ASP A 76 15.80 -18.38 -8.98
N GLU A 77 15.13 -19.23 -9.75
CA GLU A 77 13.89 -19.88 -9.30
C GLU A 77 14.11 -20.91 -8.19
N ALA A 78 15.27 -21.57 -8.14
CA ALA A 78 15.56 -22.53 -7.09
C ALA A 78 15.68 -21.83 -5.73
N GLU A 79 16.39 -20.69 -5.66
CA GLU A 79 16.46 -19.86 -4.45
C GLU A 79 15.07 -19.35 -4.04
N ARG A 80 14.24 -18.91 -5.00
CA ARG A 80 12.87 -18.48 -4.72
C ARG A 80 12.06 -19.61 -4.08
N GLN A 81 12.09 -20.81 -4.65
CA GLN A 81 11.34 -21.95 -4.13
C GLN A 81 11.81 -22.37 -2.74
N MET A 82 13.13 -22.38 -2.48
CA MET A 82 13.65 -22.66 -1.13
C MET A 82 13.20 -21.60 -0.11
N ALA A 83 13.23 -20.32 -0.49
CA ALA A 83 12.74 -19.24 0.38
C ALA A 83 11.25 -19.40 0.69
N ARG A 84 10.43 -19.72 -0.32
CA ARG A 84 8.99 -19.98 -0.16
C ARG A 84 8.71 -21.18 0.73
N GLN A 85 9.45 -22.28 0.56
CA GLN A 85 9.30 -23.48 1.41
C GLN A 85 9.66 -23.18 2.87
N THR A 86 10.76 -22.47 3.10
CA THR A 86 11.17 -22.01 4.43
C THR A 86 10.07 -21.16 5.08
N LEU A 87 9.51 -20.19 4.33
CA LEU A 87 8.44 -19.33 4.84
C LEU A 87 7.15 -20.11 5.10
N LEU A 88 6.75 -21.07 4.25
CA LEU A 88 5.57 -21.92 4.49
C LEU A 88 5.67 -22.71 5.81
N ALA A 89 6.87 -23.15 6.19
CA ALA A 89 7.14 -23.85 7.43
C ALA A 89 7.32 -22.92 8.66
N THR A 90 7.39 -21.60 8.46
CA THR A 90 7.62 -20.61 9.52
C THR A 90 6.34 -20.31 10.29
N ARG A 91 6.45 -20.18 11.62
CA ARG A 91 5.34 -19.75 12.50
C ARG A 91 5.05 -18.26 12.33
N LEU A 92 3.78 -17.85 12.43
CA LEU A 92 3.39 -16.44 12.27
C LEU A 92 4.08 -15.54 13.31
N GLU A 93 4.20 -16.02 14.56
CA GLU A 93 4.87 -15.28 15.63
C GLU A 93 6.34 -14.97 15.32
N THR A 94 7.01 -15.77 14.49
CA THR A 94 8.39 -15.54 14.11
C THR A 94 8.54 -14.19 13.40
N ILE A 95 7.58 -13.83 12.53
CA ILE A 95 7.56 -12.55 11.81
C ILE A 95 7.19 -11.40 12.75
N ASP A 96 6.20 -11.61 13.63
CA ASP A 96 5.74 -10.58 14.57
C ASP A 96 6.80 -10.22 15.61
N LEU A 97 7.58 -11.21 16.07
CA LEU A 97 8.68 -11.00 17.03
C LEU A 97 9.94 -10.41 16.37
N HIS A 98 10.10 -10.59 15.06
CA HIS A 98 11.25 -10.12 14.31
C HIS A 98 10.80 -9.34 13.07
N PRO A 99 10.22 -8.15 13.25
CA PRO A 99 9.84 -7.33 12.11
C PRO A 99 11.09 -6.98 11.28
N PRO A 100 11.02 -7.03 9.94
CA PRO A 100 12.15 -6.71 9.07
C PRO A 100 12.55 -5.24 9.17
N PHE A 101 11.69 -4.37 9.67
CA PHE A 101 12.00 -2.96 9.96
C PHE A 101 11.06 -2.46 11.05
N SER A 102 11.57 -1.73 12.04
CA SER A 102 10.79 -1.21 13.17
C SER A 102 10.83 0.30 13.22
N ASP A 103 9.65 0.91 13.32
CA ASP A 103 9.45 2.35 13.40
C ASP A 103 8.14 2.68 14.15
N ALA A 104 7.83 3.97 14.28
CA ALA A 104 6.60 4.40 14.97
C ALA A 104 5.35 4.02 14.14
N LEU A 105 5.46 4.03 12.81
CA LEU A 105 4.40 3.55 11.94
C LEU A 105 4.03 2.09 12.22
N LEU A 106 5.00 1.16 12.25
CA LEU A 106 4.72 -0.24 12.58
C LEU A 106 4.07 -0.37 13.96
N THR A 107 4.55 0.39 14.94
CA THR A 107 3.98 0.39 16.30
C THR A 107 2.50 0.79 16.27
N MET A 108 2.17 1.84 15.52
CA MET A 108 0.79 2.30 15.35
C MET A 108 -0.08 1.27 14.61
N ILE A 109 0.41 0.69 13.52
CA ILE A 109 -0.30 -0.35 12.75
C ILE A 109 -0.62 -1.57 13.64
N ASN A 110 0.36 -2.01 14.42
CA ASN A 110 0.20 -3.18 15.29
C ASN A 110 -0.74 -2.90 16.48
N SER A 111 -0.85 -1.64 16.93
CA SER A 111 -1.81 -1.26 17.97
C SER A 111 -3.28 -1.47 17.57
N ALA A 112 -3.57 -1.50 16.26
CA ALA A 112 -4.90 -1.76 15.74
C ALA A 112 -5.20 -3.26 15.54
N VAL A 113 -4.26 -4.16 15.80
CA VAL A 113 -4.47 -5.62 15.71
C VAL A 113 -5.11 -6.13 17.00
N ASP A 114 -6.04 -7.07 16.90
CA ASP A 114 -6.69 -7.69 18.05
C ASP A 114 -5.70 -8.65 18.75
N PRO A 115 -5.20 -8.32 19.96
CA PRO A 115 -4.15 -9.10 20.62
C PRO A 115 -4.63 -10.48 21.09
N SER A 116 -5.94 -10.69 21.25
CA SER A 116 -6.46 -12.02 21.57
C SER A 116 -6.42 -12.92 20.34
N LYS A 117 -6.84 -12.38 19.18
CA LYS A 117 -6.80 -13.11 17.91
C LYS A 117 -5.38 -13.33 17.41
N GLN A 118 -4.49 -12.36 17.58
CA GLN A 118 -3.08 -12.55 17.23
C GLN A 118 -2.45 -13.71 18.02
N ARG A 119 -2.71 -13.81 19.34
CA ARG A 119 -2.21 -14.92 20.17
C ARG A 119 -2.78 -16.28 19.76
N GLU A 120 -4.05 -16.34 19.34
CA GLU A 120 -4.67 -17.56 18.82
C GLU A 120 -3.96 -18.06 17.56
N LEU A 121 -3.49 -17.13 16.71
CA LEU A 121 -2.85 -17.42 15.43
C LEU A 121 -1.32 -17.55 15.51
N SER A 122 -0.69 -17.14 16.61
CA SER A 122 0.77 -17.02 16.72
C SER A 122 1.49 -18.33 16.42
N ALA A 123 0.90 -19.46 16.82
CA ALA A 123 1.45 -20.79 16.62
C ALA A 123 1.20 -21.38 15.23
N TRP A 124 0.35 -20.76 14.42
CA TRP A 124 0.11 -21.23 13.06
C TRP A 124 1.36 -21.07 12.21
N THR A 125 1.53 -21.94 11.23
CA THR A 125 2.50 -21.74 10.15
C THR A 125 1.87 -20.95 9.00
N PHE A 126 2.70 -20.38 8.13
CA PHE A 126 2.19 -19.77 6.89
C PHE A 126 1.48 -20.78 5.98
N ALA A 127 1.87 -22.05 5.98
CA ALA A 127 1.14 -23.09 5.27
C ALA A 127 -0.30 -23.25 5.82
N GLN A 128 -0.47 -23.24 7.14
CA GLN A 128 -1.78 -23.31 7.79
C GLN A 128 -2.62 -22.05 7.50
N LEU A 129 -2.01 -20.86 7.61
CA LEU A 129 -2.68 -19.61 7.29
C LEU A 129 -3.13 -19.56 5.83
N LYS A 130 -2.25 -19.91 4.89
CA LYS A 130 -2.56 -19.99 3.46
C LYS A 130 -3.73 -20.96 3.20
N ALA A 131 -3.68 -22.15 3.76
CA ALA A 131 -4.74 -23.15 3.62
C ALA A 131 -6.08 -22.63 4.18
N ALA A 132 -6.07 -21.96 5.33
CA ALA A 132 -7.26 -21.35 5.91
C ALA A 132 -7.83 -20.23 5.03
N LEU A 133 -7.00 -19.32 4.52
CA LEU A 133 -7.46 -18.25 3.62
C LEU A 133 -8.12 -18.80 2.36
N LEU A 134 -7.63 -19.90 1.80
CA LEU A 134 -8.16 -20.51 0.58
C LEU A 134 -9.42 -21.36 0.81
N SER A 135 -9.69 -21.81 2.03
CA SER A 135 -10.78 -22.74 2.34
C SER A 135 -11.91 -22.15 3.18
N LEU A 136 -11.63 -21.20 4.07
CA LEU A 136 -12.63 -20.64 4.97
C LEU A 136 -13.67 -19.79 4.23
N PRO A 137 -14.93 -19.77 4.73
CA PRO A 137 -15.95 -18.87 4.22
C PRO A 137 -15.68 -17.42 4.62
N GLU A 138 -16.27 -16.48 3.89
CA GLU A 138 -16.04 -15.03 4.04
C GLU A 138 -16.21 -14.49 5.48
N PRO A 139 -17.24 -14.88 6.27
CA PRO A 139 -17.36 -14.42 7.66
C PRO A 139 -16.17 -14.82 8.54
N ASP A 140 -15.62 -16.01 8.33
CA ASP A 140 -14.48 -16.51 9.11
C ASP A 140 -13.18 -15.81 8.70
N LEU A 141 -13.03 -15.45 7.42
CA LEU A 141 -11.93 -14.61 6.95
C LEU A 141 -11.95 -13.23 7.62
N HIS A 142 -13.14 -12.65 7.82
CA HIS A 142 -13.29 -11.39 8.55
C HIS A 142 -12.96 -11.51 10.04
N GLN A 143 -13.14 -12.68 10.65
CA GLN A 143 -12.66 -12.92 12.02
C GLN A 143 -11.14 -13.12 12.05
N LEU A 144 -10.60 -13.89 11.10
CA LEU A 144 -9.17 -14.20 11.00
C LEU A 144 -8.33 -12.93 10.83
N ARG A 145 -8.72 -12.02 9.91
CA ARG A 145 -7.95 -10.80 9.60
C ARG A 145 -7.70 -9.89 10.80
N ARG A 146 -8.52 -9.98 11.85
CA ARG A 146 -8.38 -9.13 13.05
C ARG A 146 -7.09 -9.40 13.82
N GLY A 147 -6.56 -10.62 13.72
CA GLY A 147 -5.33 -11.04 14.39
C GLY A 147 -4.08 -11.00 13.50
N LEU A 148 -4.20 -10.58 12.23
CA LEU A 148 -3.07 -10.58 11.29
C LEU A 148 -2.39 -9.21 11.25
N THR A 149 -1.07 -9.19 11.42
CA THR A 149 -0.25 -7.98 11.21
C THR A 149 0.00 -7.75 9.72
N SER A 150 0.37 -6.52 9.35
CA SER A 150 0.73 -6.20 7.96
C SER A 150 1.88 -7.05 7.44
N ASP A 151 2.89 -7.34 8.28
CA ASP A 151 4.05 -8.13 7.88
C ASP A 151 3.66 -9.59 7.63
N VAL A 152 2.80 -10.18 8.49
CA VAL A 152 2.23 -11.51 8.26
C VAL A 152 1.39 -11.54 6.98
N ILE A 153 0.55 -10.53 6.73
CA ILE A 153 -0.25 -10.45 5.50
C ILE A 153 0.68 -10.41 4.27
N ALA A 154 1.74 -9.60 4.29
CA ALA A 154 2.70 -9.50 3.20
C ALA A 154 3.41 -10.83 2.90
N VAL A 155 3.72 -11.61 3.94
CA VAL A 155 4.36 -12.91 3.80
C VAL A 155 3.37 -13.96 3.29
N VAL A 156 2.11 -13.97 3.69
CA VAL A 156 1.19 -14.99 3.17
C VAL A 156 0.81 -14.72 1.70
N VAL A 157 0.61 -13.46 1.30
CA VAL A 157 0.21 -13.14 -0.08
C VAL A 157 1.32 -13.43 -1.08
N ARG A 158 2.60 -13.23 -0.72
CA ARG A 158 3.71 -13.57 -1.62
C ARG A 158 3.81 -15.07 -1.86
N LEU A 159 3.33 -15.91 -0.93
CA LEU A 159 3.35 -17.38 -1.04
C LEU A 159 2.19 -17.95 -1.85
N MET A 160 1.29 -17.10 -2.35
CA MET A 160 0.18 -17.50 -3.21
C MET A 160 0.54 -17.37 -4.68
N THR A 161 -0.08 -18.21 -5.52
CA THR A 161 -0.10 -18.04 -6.98
C THR A 161 -1.12 -16.97 -7.37
N ASN A 162 -1.08 -16.50 -8.62
CA ASN A 162 -2.09 -15.57 -9.13
C ASN A 162 -3.51 -16.17 -9.04
N GLU A 163 -3.68 -17.47 -9.31
CA GLU A 163 -4.98 -18.14 -9.20
C GLU A 163 -5.49 -18.14 -7.76
N GLU A 164 -4.63 -18.44 -6.79
CA GLU A 164 -4.95 -18.42 -5.37
C GLU A 164 -5.32 -16.99 -4.88
N LEU A 165 -4.58 -15.98 -5.34
CA LEU A 165 -4.88 -14.56 -5.05
C LEU A 165 -6.24 -14.14 -5.64
N ILE A 166 -6.55 -14.55 -6.87
CA ILE A 166 -7.85 -14.30 -7.52
C ILE A 166 -8.98 -15.05 -6.78
N GLN A 167 -8.74 -16.30 -6.39
CA GLN A 167 -9.71 -17.10 -5.63
C GLN A 167 -10.02 -16.48 -4.27
N LEU A 168 -9.01 -15.96 -3.56
CA LEU A 168 -9.22 -15.26 -2.30
C LEU A 168 -9.94 -13.92 -2.52
N GLY A 169 -9.47 -13.10 -3.47
CA GLY A 169 -10.03 -11.79 -3.76
C GLY A 169 -11.48 -11.82 -4.25
N SER A 170 -11.89 -12.87 -4.98
CA SER A 170 -13.27 -13.04 -5.45
C SER A 170 -14.28 -13.46 -4.36
N ARG A 171 -13.80 -13.72 -3.14
CA ARG A 171 -14.62 -14.14 -2.00
C ARG A 171 -14.61 -13.17 -0.83
N LEU A 172 -13.66 -12.23 -0.77
CA LEU A 172 -13.49 -11.31 0.35
C LEU A 172 -13.93 -9.89 -0.03
N PHE A 173 -15.11 -9.48 0.39
CA PHE A 173 -15.68 -8.17 0.09
C PHE A 173 -15.60 -7.24 1.30
N ASN A 174 -15.41 -5.95 1.05
CA ASN A 174 -15.29 -4.92 2.08
C ASN A 174 -16.23 -3.76 1.75
N PRO A 175 -17.55 -3.95 1.93
CA PRO A 175 -18.53 -2.92 1.57
C PRO A 175 -18.34 -1.68 2.44
N LEU A 176 -18.26 -0.51 1.80
CA LEU A 176 -18.27 0.77 2.50
C LEU A 176 -19.67 0.99 3.12
N PRO A 177 -19.77 1.30 4.43
CA PRO A 177 -21.06 1.50 5.07
C PRO A 177 -21.92 2.56 4.37
N GLY A 178 -23.19 2.24 4.10
CA GLY A 178 -24.12 3.15 3.44
C GLY A 178 -23.85 3.35 1.93
N SER A 179 -23.06 2.49 1.28
CA SER A 179 -22.93 2.46 -0.17
C SER A 179 -22.80 1.01 -0.70
N LYS A 180 -22.71 0.84 -2.02
CA LYS A 180 -22.41 -0.45 -2.67
C LYS A 180 -20.93 -0.65 -2.99
N ILE A 181 -20.10 0.37 -2.80
CA ILE A 181 -18.65 0.30 -3.08
C ILE A 181 -18.05 -0.84 -2.27
N GLY A 182 -17.31 -1.73 -2.93
CA GLY A 182 -16.68 -2.90 -2.30
C GLY A 182 -17.62 -4.09 -2.06
N SER A 183 -18.90 -4.02 -2.48
CA SER A 183 -19.85 -5.12 -2.39
C SER A 183 -19.68 -6.15 -3.52
N ARG A 184 -20.12 -7.39 -3.27
CA ARG A 184 -20.16 -8.44 -4.30
C ARG A 184 -21.02 -8.01 -5.49
N GLY A 185 -20.46 -8.17 -6.70
CA GLY A 185 -21.14 -7.81 -7.95
C GLY A 185 -21.17 -6.32 -8.25
N TYR A 186 -20.44 -5.49 -7.49
CA TYR A 186 -20.31 -4.07 -7.73
C TYR A 186 -18.91 -3.74 -8.27
N MET A 187 -18.84 -3.18 -9.47
CA MET A 187 -17.61 -2.66 -10.05
C MET A 187 -17.79 -1.15 -10.24
N GLY A 188 -16.98 -0.38 -9.53
CA GLY A 188 -17.03 1.08 -9.60
C GLY A 188 -15.77 1.69 -10.20
N ALA A 189 -15.87 2.96 -10.58
CA ALA A 189 -14.79 3.75 -11.13
C ALA A 189 -14.80 5.18 -10.57
N ARG A 190 -13.59 5.73 -10.37
CA ARG A 190 -13.42 7.17 -10.11
C ARG A 190 -13.42 7.94 -11.43
N ILE A 191 -13.95 9.16 -11.42
CA ILE A 191 -13.63 10.15 -12.46
C ILE A 191 -12.43 10.95 -11.97
N GLN A 192 -11.40 11.04 -12.82
CA GLN A 192 -10.24 11.88 -12.56
C GLN A 192 -10.02 12.92 -13.69
N PRO A 193 -10.74 14.05 -13.66
CA PRO A 193 -10.71 15.07 -14.70
C PRO A 193 -9.53 16.01 -14.44
N ASN A 194 -8.37 15.72 -15.02
CA ASN A 194 -7.16 16.51 -14.83
C ASN A 194 -7.07 17.58 -15.94
N SER A 195 -6.97 18.85 -15.56
CA SER A 195 -6.64 19.94 -16.48
C SER A 195 -5.16 20.32 -16.31
N PRO A 196 -4.39 20.52 -17.40
CA PRO A 196 -3.01 21.00 -17.31
C PRO A 196 -2.85 22.37 -16.64
N THR A 197 -3.94 23.12 -16.46
CA THR A 197 -3.98 24.46 -15.88
C THR A 197 -4.99 24.57 -14.73
N ASP A 198 -5.53 23.44 -14.25
CA ASP A 198 -6.63 23.40 -13.29
C ASP A 198 -7.87 24.20 -13.72
N HIS A 199 -8.08 24.41 -15.01
CA HIS A 199 -9.17 25.24 -15.51
C HIS A 199 -10.53 24.60 -15.22
N PRO A 200 -11.44 25.27 -14.49
CA PRO A 200 -12.72 24.68 -14.08
C PRO A 200 -13.58 24.16 -15.23
N ASP A 201 -13.59 24.83 -16.39
CA ASP A 201 -14.39 24.37 -17.54
C ASP A 201 -13.82 23.10 -18.18
N ASP A 202 -12.49 22.94 -18.25
CA ASP A 202 -11.88 21.71 -18.79
C ASP A 202 -12.22 20.51 -17.90
N ILE A 203 -12.18 20.74 -16.60
CA ILE A 203 -12.52 19.77 -15.57
C ILE A 203 -13.99 19.37 -15.70
N ARG A 204 -14.89 20.36 -15.79
CA ARG A 204 -16.34 20.13 -15.93
C ARG A 204 -16.66 19.31 -17.17
N TRP A 205 -16.09 19.66 -18.33
CA TRP A 205 -16.34 18.94 -19.57
C TRP A 205 -15.86 17.48 -19.52
N GLN A 206 -14.74 17.20 -18.87
CA GLN A 206 -14.27 15.83 -18.65
C GLN A 206 -15.21 15.04 -17.72
N VAL A 207 -15.79 15.68 -16.69
CA VAL A 207 -16.80 15.04 -15.84
C VAL A 207 -18.06 14.68 -16.65
N PHE A 208 -18.54 15.59 -17.49
CA PHE A 208 -19.71 15.34 -18.33
C PHE A 208 -19.48 14.22 -19.34
N ASP A 209 -18.31 14.19 -19.98
CA ASP A 209 -17.93 13.09 -20.88
C ASP A 209 -17.95 11.75 -20.12
N ALA A 210 -17.33 11.67 -18.94
CA ALA A 210 -17.31 10.44 -18.16
C ALA A 210 -18.70 10.00 -17.66
N PHE A 211 -19.58 10.92 -17.27
CA PHE A 211 -20.97 10.61 -16.93
C PHE A 211 -21.73 10.01 -18.11
N ALA A 212 -21.44 10.41 -19.35
CA ALA A 212 -22.05 9.80 -20.55
C ALA A 212 -21.69 8.32 -20.73
N TYR A 213 -20.59 7.86 -20.12
CA TYR A 213 -20.18 6.44 -20.09
C TYR A 213 -20.62 5.69 -18.82
N GLY A 214 -21.37 6.33 -17.92
CA GLY A 214 -21.80 5.72 -16.65
C GLY A 214 -20.65 5.48 -15.67
N VAL A 215 -19.60 6.31 -15.73
CA VAL A 215 -18.42 6.26 -14.86
C VAL A 215 -18.58 7.27 -13.72
N GLY A 216 -17.90 7.05 -12.60
CA GLY A 216 -17.77 8.03 -11.52
C GLY A 216 -18.61 7.75 -10.30
N ASP A 217 -18.96 6.50 -10.05
CA ASP A 217 -19.78 6.05 -8.93
C ASP A 217 -18.98 5.83 -7.63
N ILE A 218 -17.64 5.95 -7.68
CA ILE A 218 -16.79 5.94 -6.48
C ILE A 218 -16.56 7.37 -5.95
N LEU A 219 -16.05 8.25 -6.81
CA LEU A 219 -15.75 9.65 -6.51
C LEU A 219 -15.55 10.44 -7.82
N VAL A 220 -15.77 11.75 -7.76
CA VAL A 220 -15.34 12.69 -8.81
C VAL A 220 -14.21 13.54 -8.25
N GLY A 221 -13.01 13.44 -8.79
CA GLY A 221 -11.90 14.15 -8.17
C GLY A 221 -10.73 14.45 -9.07
N THR A 222 -10.12 15.61 -8.91
CA THR A 222 -9.03 16.09 -9.76
C THR A 222 -7.69 15.98 -9.03
N ASN A 223 -6.65 15.51 -9.71
CA ASN A 223 -5.29 15.72 -9.25
C ASN A 223 -4.82 17.10 -9.74
N PRO A 224 -4.66 18.08 -8.83
CA PRO A 224 -4.41 19.45 -9.22
C PRO A 224 -2.95 19.67 -9.64
N VAL A 225 -2.73 20.62 -10.53
CA VAL A 225 -1.39 21.14 -10.87
C VAL A 225 -0.90 22.08 -9.77
N SER A 226 -1.79 22.92 -9.24
CA SER A 226 -1.49 23.91 -8.21
C SER A 226 -1.84 23.39 -6.81
N SER A 227 -0.93 23.58 -5.86
CA SER A 227 -1.16 23.33 -4.43
C SER A 227 -1.59 24.57 -3.66
N GLU A 228 -1.88 25.69 -4.34
CA GLU A 228 -2.39 26.90 -3.70
C GLU A 228 -3.83 26.69 -3.21
N PRO A 229 -4.16 26.98 -1.92
CA PRO A 229 -5.49 26.76 -1.37
C PRO A 229 -6.63 27.39 -2.19
N ALA A 230 -6.41 28.58 -2.75
CA ALA A 230 -7.40 29.24 -3.60
C ALA A 230 -7.68 28.47 -4.90
N SER A 231 -6.65 27.88 -5.52
CA SER A 231 -6.77 27.05 -6.72
C SER A 231 -7.52 25.76 -6.41
N VAL A 232 -7.13 25.10 -5.31
CA VAL A 232 -7.79 23.87 -4.83
C VAL A 232 -9.26 24.14 -4.53
N LEU A 233 -9.59 25.24 -3.84
CA LEU A 233 -10.98 25.62 -3.56
C LEU A 233 -11.78 25.88 -4.84
N ALA A 234 -11.20 26.54 -5.85
CA ALA A 234 -11.87 26.78 -7.12
C ALA A 234 -12.26 25.46 -7.82
N VAL A 235 -11.35 24.49 -7.83
CA VAL A 235 -11.64 23.15 -8.39
C VAL A 235 -12.66 22.39 -7.52
N GLN A 236 -12.53 22.41 -6.19
CA GLN A 236 -13.50 21.80 -5.28
C GLN A 236 -14.92 22.34 -5.54
N ASN A 237 -15.06 23.66 -5.70
CA ASN A 237 -16.34 24.30 -6.01
C ASN A 237 -16.88 23.87 -7.38
N CYS A 238 -16.03 23.74 -8.40
CA CYS A 238 -16.44 23.26 -9.72
C CYS A 238 -17.00 21.83 -9.66
N LEU A 239 -16.31 20.92 -8.98
CA LEU A 239 -16.76 19.53 -8.82
C LEU A 239 -18.06 19.47 -8.01
N ARG A 240 -18.14 20.23 -6.91
CA ARG A 240 -19.34 20.30 -6.07
C ARG A 240 -20.54 20.85 -6.85
N ASP A 241 -20.36 21.89 -7.65
CA ASP A 241 -21.40 22.50 -8.48
C ASP A 241 -22.00 21.50 -9.47
N VAL A 242 -21.16 20.67 -10.10
CA VAL A 242 -21.64 19.55 -10.94
C VAL A 242 -22.49 18.59 -10.12
N LEU A 243 -22.01 18.12 -8.98
CA LEU A 243 -22.76 17.18 -8.15
C LEU A 243 -24.08 17.76 -7.65
N GLN A 244 -24.12 19.04 -7.28
CA GLN A 244 -25.34 19.73 -6.84
C GLN A 244 -26.34 19.88 -7.98
N THR A 245 -25.87 20.27 -9.17
CA THR A 245 -26.72 20.45 -10.36
C THR A 245 -27.42 19.16 -10.77
N PHE A 246 -26.76 18.01 -10.61
CA PHE A 246 -27.32 16.69 -10.93
C PHE A 246 -27.92 15.98 -9.71
N GLU A 247 -28.04 16.64 -8.56
CA GLU A 247 -28.60 16.08 -7.32
C GLU A 247 -27.86 14.81 -6.82
N LEU A 248 -26.53 14.76 -7.02
CA LEU A 248 -25.66 13.61 -6.70
C LEU A 248 -24.89 13.76 -5.37
N THR A 249 -24.98 14.91 -4.69
CA THR A 249 -24.20 15.18 -3.47
C THR A 249 -24.45 14.16 -2.34
N ASP A 250 -25.65 13.56 -2.30
CA ASP A 250 -26.02 12.56 -1.31
C ASP A 250 -25.53 11.14 -1.64
N VAL A 251 -24.93 10.91 -2.80
CA VAL A 251 -24.46 9.56 -3.19
C VAL A 251 -23.00 9.52 -3.59
N LEU A 252 -22.42 10.66 -3.95
CA LEU A 252 -21.10 10.73 -4.56
C LEU A 252 -20.23 11.81 -3.92
N PRO A 253 -19.02 11.49 -3.42
CA PRO A 253 -18.10 12.50 -2.93
C PRO A 253 -17.31 13.15 -4.07
N HIS A 254 -16.91 14.41 -3.85
CA HIS A 254 -15.88 15.08 -4.63
C HIS A 254 -14.57 15.24 -3.86
N CYS A 255 -13.43 15.29 -4.56
CA CYS A 255 -12.11 15.45 -3.95
C CYS A 255 -11.13 16.15 -4.88
N VAL A 256 -10.31 17.06 -4.37
CA VAL A 256 -9.10 17.51 -5.07
C VAL A 256 -7.90 16.90 -4.38
N LEU A 257 -7.18 16.03 -5.09
CA LEU A 257 -6.13 15.14 -4.58
C LEU A 257 -4.81 15.89 -4.30
N SER A 258 -4.89 16.98 -3.54
CA SER A 258 -3.74 17.77 -3.06
C SER A 258 -3.19 17.20 -1.74
N HIS A 259 -2.10 17.77 -1.24
CA HIS A 259 -1.59 17.40 0.09
C HIS A 259 -2.67 17.63 1.17
N ILE A 260 -2.76 16.75 2.17
CA ILE A 260 -3.83 16.78 3.18
C ILE A 260 -3.88 18.09 3.98
N ASP A 261 -2.72 18.73 4.22
CA ASP A 261 -2.66 20.04 4.89
C ASP A 261 -3.30 21.15 4.04
N VAL A 262 -3.18 21.08 2.71
CA VAL A 262 -3.82 22.04 1.79
C VAL A 262 -5.33 21.84 1.83
N GLN A 263 -5.81 20.59 1.78
CA GLN A 263 -7.24 20.29 1.86
C GLN A 263 -7.84 20.69 3.20
N SER A 264 -7.11 20.47 4.30
CA SER A 264 -7.49 20.93 5.64
C SER A 264 -7.57 22.46 5.71
N THR A 265 -6.59 23.16 5.13
CA THR A 265 -6.61 24.63 5.02
C THR A 265 -7.82 25.13 4.22
N VAL A 266 -8.13 24.49 3.09
CA VAL A 266 -9.29 24.82 2.26
C VAL A 266 -10.60 24.63 3.02
N GLU A 267 -10.75 23.52 3.74
CA GLU A 267 -11.94 23.27 4.57
C GLU A 267 -12.08 24.29 5.70
N GLN A 268 -10.98 24.71 6.34
CA GLN A 268 -11.01 25.75 7.38
C GLN A 268 -11.41 27.12 6.82
N GLN A 269 -10.94 27.47 5.62
CA GLN A 269 -11.28 28.74 4.95
C GLN A 269 -12.69 28.74 4.37
N ALA A 270 -13.18 27.58 3.93
CA ALA A 270 -14.50 27.39 3.36
C ALA A 270 -15.12 26.08 3.88
N PRO A 271 -15.76 26.10 5.07
CA PRO A 271 -16.38 24.91 5.66
C PRO A 271 -17.41 24.25 4.75
N GLY A 272 -17.36 22.93 4.62
CA GLY A 272 -18.22 22.12 3.75
C GLY A 272 -17.81 22.15 2.27
N SER A 273 -16.62 22.66 1.94
CA SER A 273 -16.09 22.65 0.57
C SER A 273 -15.46 21.31 0.18
N THR A 274 -15.06 20.48 1.14
CA THR A 274 -14.42 19.17 0.89
C THR A 274 -15.31 18.01 1.38
N ALA A 275 -15.64 17.06 0.48
CA ALA A 275 -16.43 15.89 0.88
C ALA A 275 -15.58 14.83 1.61
N LEU A 276 -14.33 14.64 1.20
CA LEU A 276 -13.31 13.79 1.83
C LEU A 276 -11.93 14.40 1.62
N TRP A 277 -10.91 13.88 2.30
CA TRP A 277 -9.52 14.28 2.06
C TRP A 277 -8.65 13.17 1.52
N PHE A 278 -7.86 13.51 0.50
CA PHE A 278 -6.86 12.62 -0.09
C PHE A 278 -5.50 12.67 0.64
N GLN A 279 -4.73 11.58 0.63
CA GLN A 279 -3.30 11.64 0.90
C GLN A 279 -2.55 10.42 0.31
N SER A 280 -1.40 10.66 -0.33
CA SER A 280 -0.44 9.60 -0.62
C SER A 280 0.27 9.17 0.67
N ILE A 281 0.33 7.87 0.94
CA ILE A 281 0.96 7.32 2.15
C ILE A 281 2.07 6.31 1.82
N ALA A 282 3.04 6.22 2.72
CA ALA A 282 4.17 5.29 2.64
C ALA A 282 4.13 4.22 3.74
N GLY A 283 4.96 3.18 3.58
CA GLY A 283 5.03 2.01 4.46
C GLY A 283 6.04 2.12 5.60
N ASN A 284 6.73 3.25 5.73
CA ASN A 284 7.59 3.58 6.87
C ASN A 284 7.66 5.10 7.15
N ASP A 285 8.09 5.47 8.34
CA ASP A 285 8.17 6.86 8.80
C ASP A 285 9.05 7.74 7.91
N SER A 286 10.24 7.26 7.50
CA SER A 286 11.15 8.06 6.68
C SER A 286 10.60 8.33 5.27
N ALA A 287 9.91 7.37 4.66
CA ALA A 287 9.23 7.57 3.38
C ALA A 287 8.03 8.51 3.51
N ASN A 288 7.29 8.43 4.62
CA ASN A 288 6.19 9.35 4.91
C ASN A 288 6.68 10.80 5.08
N GLN A 289 7.88 11.02 5.63
CA GLN A 289 8.49 12.35 5.72
C GLN A 289 8.77 12.97 4.34
N THR A 290 9.05 12.17 3.30
CA THR A 290 9.17 12.69 1.92
C THR A 290 7.87 13.29 1.41
N PHE A 291 6.73 12.79 1.90
CA PHE A 291 5.41 13.34 1.62
C PHE A 291 4.98 14.41 2.64
N ASP A 292 5.87 14.89 3.52
CA ASP A 292 5.56 15.79 4.63
C ASP A 292 4.42 15.30 5.54
N ILE A 293 4.34 13.99 5.80
CA ILE A 293 3.37 13.43 6.74
C ILE A 293 4.04 12.61 7.83
N SER A 294 3.36 12.51 8.97
CA SER A 294 3.73 11.68 10.12
C SER A 294 2.50 10.95 10.65
N VAL A 295 2.70 9.88 11.43
CA VAL A 295 1.60 9.18 12.11
C VAL A 295 0.72 10.14 12.90
N GLU A 296 1.33 11.06 13.65
CA GLU A 296 0.60 12.03 14.46
C GLU A 296 -0.20 13.01 13.60
N LYS A 297 0.40 13.58 12.55
CA LYS A 297 -0.27 14.49 11.61
C LYS A 297 -1.49 13.80 10.98
N MET A 298 -1.33 12.55 10.53
CA MET A 298 -2.42 11.80 9.91
C MET A 298 -3.54 11.43 10.89
N ARG A 299 -3.21 11.07 12.14
CA ARG A 299 -4.23 10.82 13.17
C ARG A 299 -5.05 12.07 13.49
N GLN A 300 -4.41 13.23 13.56
CA GLN A 300 -5.10 14.50 13.78
C GLN A 300 -6.06 14.82 12.63
N HIS A 301 -5.62 14.66 11.38
CA HIS A 301 -6.50 14.85 10.22
C HIS A 301 -7.66 13.86 10.18
N ALA A 302 -7.39 12.57 10.44
CA ALA A 302 -8.42 11.53 10.49
C ALA A 302 -9.48 11.85 11.55
N ALA A 303 -9.06 12.22 12.77
CA ALA A 303 -9.97 12.61 13.85
C ALA A 303 -10.79 13.88 13.53
N GLY A 304 -10.26 14.77 12.68
CA GLY A 304 -10.95 15.96 12.20
C GLY A 304 -12.05 15.69 11.17
N ARG A 305 -12.11 14.50 10.57
CA ARG A 305 -13.11 14.14 9.55
C ARG A 305 -14.28 13.36 10.18
N THR A 306 -15.38 14.05 10.41
CA THR A 306 -16.62 13.49 10.99
C THR A 306 -17.77 13.38 10.00
N GLY A 307 -17.57 13.80 8.76
CA GLY A 307 -18.55 13.68 7.68
C GLY A 307 -18.77 12.22 7.26
N ARG A 308 -19.71 12.00 6.32
CA ARG A 308 -20.00 10.67 5.77
C ARG A 308 -18.77 9.96 5.19
N PHE A 309 -17.89 10.73 4.57
CA PHE A 309 -16.65 10.24 3.99
C PHE A 309 -15.47 10.82 4.78
N GLY A 310 -14.52 9.95 5.13
CA GLY A 310 -13.33 10.31 5.89
C GLY A 310 -12.17 10.68 4.96
N LEU A 311 -11.34 9.68 4.68
CA LEU A 311 -10.09 9.83 3.95
C LEU A 311 -10.05 8.94 2.70
N TYR A 312 -9.26 9.35 1.72
CA TYR A 312 -8.94 8.59 0.52
C TYR A 312 -7.42 8.47 0.37
N PHE A 313 -6.90 7.25 0.46
CA PHE A 313 -5.46 7.02 0.36
C PHE A 313 -5.05 6.47 -1.00
N GLU A 314 -3.87 6.87 -1.46
CA GLU A 314 -3.19 6.22 -2.57
C GLU A 314 -1.88 5.62 -2.09
N THR A 315 -1.65 4.37 -2.52
CA THR A 315 -0.47 3.56 -2.21
C THR A 315 0.21 3.15 -3.51
N GLY A 316 1.23 2.30 -3.41
CA GLY A 316 1.92 1.81 -4.59
C GLY A 316 3.24 1.19 -4.20
N GLN A 317 3.45 -0.05 -4.64
CA GLN A 317 4.75 -0.70 -4.48
C GLN A 317 5.82 0.16 -5.14
N GLY A 318 6.88 0.42 -4.38
CA GLY A 318 8.04 1.14 -4.88
C GLY A 318 8.24 2.53 -4.29
N ALA A 319 7.17 3.20 -3.84
CA ALA A 319 7.26 4.56 -3.29
C ALA A 319 8.31 4.69 -2.18
N ASP A 320 8.47 3.67 -1.35
CA ASP A 320 9.43 3.65 -0.25
C ASP A 320 10.87 3.61 -0.76
N PHE A 321 11.21 2.70 -1.69
CA PHE A 321 12.58 2.57 -2.18
C PHE A 321 12.97 3.69 -3.16
N THR A 322 12.05 4.16 -4.01
CA THR A 322 12.34 5.22 -4.99
C THR A 322 12.68 6.54 -4.30
N ASN A 323 12.14 6.76 -3.11
CA ASN A 323 12.47 7.88 -2.25
C ASN A 323 13.72 7.62 -1.36
N GLY A 324 14.43 6.51 -1.54
CA GLY A 324 15.64 6.18 -0.78
C GLY A 324 15.39 5.55 0.59
N HIS A 325 14.16 5.13 0.87
CA HIS A 325 13.71 4.63 2.17
C HIS A 325 13.27 3.15 2.11
N GLY A 326 14.01 2.35 1.32
CA GLY A 326 13.75 0.91 1.16
C GLY A 326 14.28 0.03 2.29
N HIS A 327 15.24 0.51 3.09
CA HIS A 327 15.75 -0.17 4.31
C HIS A 327 16.15 -1.65 4.17
N GLY A 328 16.49 -2.08 2.95
CA GLY A 328 16.76 -3.49 2.65
C GLY A 328 15.54 -4.40 2.79
N VAL A 329 14.32 -3.86 2.80
CA VAL A 329 13.06 -4.60 2.91
C VAL A 329 12.39 -4.66 1.54
N ASP A 330 11.78 -5.80 1.23
CA ASP A 330 11.07 -5.99 -0.04
C ASP A 330 9.82 -5.09 -0.15
N MET A 331 9.43 -4.76 -1.38
CA MET A 331 8.33 -3.82 -1.63
C MET A 331 6.96 -4.28 -1.11
N VAL A 332 6.74 -5.59 -0.93
CA VAL A 332 5.43 -6.12 -0.50
C VAL A 332 5.18 -5.85 0.98
N ILE A 333 6.22 -5.91 1.82
CA ILE A 333 6.10 -5.59 3.25
C ILE A 333 5.62 -4.14 3.41
N PHE A 334 6.33 -3.19 2.80
CA PHE A 334 5.96 -1.79 2.92
C PHE A 334 4.63 -1.45 2.27
N GLU A 335 4.24 -2.12 1.18
CA GLU A 335 2.90 -1.97 0.64
C GLU A 335 1.81 -2.45 1.61
N SER A 336 2.00 -3.62 2.23
CA SER A 336 1.06 -4.12 3.24
C SER A 336 0.97 -3.21 4.46
N ARG A 337 2.07 -2.55 4.85
CA ARG A 337 2.06 -1.57 5.94
C ARG A 337 1.27 -0.31 5.60
N LYS A 338 1.24 0.14 4.34
CA LYS A 338 0.36 1.25 3.93
C LYS A 338 -1.12 0.91 4.16
N TYR A 339 -1.54 -0.32 3.85
CA TYR A 339 -2.91 -0.78 4.14
C TYR A 339 -3.16 -0.87 5.66
N GLY A 340 -2.16 -1.33 6.41
CA GLY A 340 -2.20 -1.32 7.87
C GLY A 340 -2.36 0.08 8.45
N PHE A 341 -1.68 1.07 7.86
CA PHE A 341 -1.75 2.47 8.28
C PHE A 341 -3.13 3.04 8.00
N ALA A 342 -3.64 2.86 6.78
CA ALA A 342 -5.00 3.28 6.40
C ALA A 342 -6.08 2.67 7.31
N ARG A 343 -5.91 1.42 7.75
CA ARG A 343 -6.84 0.74 8.68
C ARG A 343 -6.77 1.28 10.11
N ALA A 344 -5.60 1.75 10.54
CA ALA A 344 -5.36 2.19 11.92
C ALA A 344 -5.75 3.66 12.17
N LEU A 345 -5.94 4.43 11.09
CA LEU A 345 -6.46 5.81 11.10
C LEU A 345 -7.99 5.82 11.25
#